data_AF-A0A3D4GV83-F1
#
_entry.id   AF-A0A3D4GV83-F1
#
_cell.length_a   1.000
_cell.length_b   1.000
_cell.length_c   1.000
_cell.angle_alpha   90.00
_cell.angle_beta   90.00
_cell.angle_gamma   90.00
#
_symmetry.space_group_name_H-M   'P 1'
#
loop_
_entity.id
_entity.type
_entity.pdbx_description
1 polymer ?
#
loop_
_entity_poly.entity_id
_entity_poly.type
_entity_poly.pdbx_seq_one_letter_code
_entity_poly.pdbx_strand_id
1 'polypeptide(L)' 'MNDKAETTPNGTTQEDPAVIQMTDYERFQFDLKGFLVIPNVLSDEETETVRDHIDILRKSPESLSEHQRAP' A
#
# COMPACT_ATOMS: atom_id res chain seq x y z
N MET A 1 -5.19 -9.94 45.28
CA MET A 1 -4.07 -10.18 44.34
C MET A 1 -4.20 -9.19 43.20
N ASN A 2 -3.26 -8.25 43.12
CA ASN A 2 -3.09 -7.33 42.00
C ASN A 2 -2.30 -8.05 40.90
N ASP A 3 -2.64 -7.79 39.64
CA ASP A 3 -1.70 -7.57 38.52
C ASP A 3 -2.54 -7.02 37.35
N LYS A 4 -2.67 -5.68 37.31
CA LYS A 4 -1.91 -4.77 36.42
C LYS A 4 -2.57 -4.65 35.05
N ALA A 5 -3.37 -3.58 34.95
CA ALA A 5 -3.65 -2.92 33.69
C ALA A 5 -2.34 -2.48 33.05
N GLU A 6 -2.15 -2.82 31.77
CA GLU A 6 -1.16 -2.16 30.92
C GLU A 6 -1.92 -1.51 29.76
N THR A 7 -2.13 -0.20 29.94
CA THR A 7 -2.46 0.74 28.89
C THR A 7 -1.21 0.96 28.04
N THR A 8 -1.26 0.65 26.75
CA THR A 8 -0.51 1.40 25.75
C THR A 8 -1.44 2.40 25.08
N PRO A 9 -1.17 3.71 25.17
CA PRO A 9 -1.90 4.77 24.50
C PRO A 9 -1.28 5.06 23.12
N ASN A 10 -2.07 5.65 22.21
CA ASN A 10 -1.85 5.87 20.77
C ASN A 10 -2.13 4.63 19.90
N GLY A 11 -3.03 4.64 18.92
CA GLY A 11 -3.52 5.76 18.11
C GLY A 11 -3.22 5.43 16.65
N THR A 12 -4.28 5.14 15.89
CA THR A 12 -4.30 4.65 14.49
C THR A 12 -4.18 3.12 14.36
N THR A 13 -5.31 2.42 14.43
CA THR A 13 -5.47 1.17 13.67
C THR A 13 -5.30 1.57 12.21
N GLN A 14 -4.10 1.37 11.64
CA GLN A 14 -3.98 1.26 10.20
C GLN A 14 -4.83 0.04 9.85
N GLU A 15 -6.01 0.29 9.27
CA GLU A 15 -6.77 -0.73 8.55
C GLU A 15 -5.80 -1.27 7.50
N ASP A 16 -5.21 -2.43 7.77
CA ASP A 16 -4.35 -3.13 6.82
C ASP A 16 -5.20 -3.29 5.55
N PRO A 17 -4.85 -2.64 4.42
CA PRO A 17 -5.71 -2.59 3.26
C PRO A 17 -6.02 -4.04 2.89
N ALA A 18 -7.31 -4.38 2.97
CA ALA A 18 -7.83 -5.74 2.99
C ALA A 18 -6.95 -6.66 2.13
N VAL A 19 -6.15 -7.51 2.79
CA VAL A 19 -5.23 -8.42 2.08
C VAL A 19 -6.08 -9.27 1.13
N ILE A 20 -6.02 -8.96 -0.16
CA ILE A 20 -6.80 -9.65 -1.19
C ILE A 20 -6.18 -11.03 -1.34
N GLN A 21 -6.78 -12.02 -0.69
CA GLN A 21 -6.37 -13.41 -0.82
C GLN A 21 -6.69 -13.89 -2.24
N MET A 22 -5.68 -14.40 -2.96
CA MET A 22 -5.90 -15.03 -4.26
C MET A 22 -6.89 -16.19 -4.13
N THR A 23 -7.71 -16.41 -5.15
CA THR A 23 -8.50 -17.62 -5.31
C THR A 23 -7.62 -18.81 -5.73
N ASP A 24 -8.12 -20.04 -5.62
CA ASP A 24 -7.41 -21.23 -6.11
C ASP A 24 -7.12 -21.16 -7.62
N TYR A 25 -8.04 -20.59 -8.38
CA TYR A 25 -7.87 -20.42 -9.82
C TYR A 25 -6.80 -19.38 -10.14
N GLU A 26 -6.76 -18.25 -9.42
CA GLU A 26 -5.72 -17.23 -9.59
C GLU A 26 -4.35 -17.75 -9.20
N ARG A 27 -4.24 -18.53 -8.11
CA ARG A 27 -3.01 -19.25 -7.75
C ARG A 27 -2.55 -20.16 -8.88
N PHE A 28 -3.46 -20.99 -9.40
CA PHE A 28 -3.13 -21.88 -10.52
C PHE A 28 -2.69 -21.12 -11.77
N GLN A 29 -3.35 -20.02 -12.12
CA GLN A 29 -2.97 -19.18 -13.25
C GLN A 29 -1.60 -18.52 -13.04
N PHE A 30 -1.32 -18.05 -11.83
CA PHE A 30 -0.03 -17.49 -11.47
C PHE A 30 1.08 -18.54 -11.54
N ASP A 31 0.86 -19.73 -10.99
CA ASP A 31 1.82 -20.84 -11.05
C ASP A 31 2.11 -21.27 -12.50
N LEU A 32 1.09 -21.25 -13.37
CA LEU A 32 1.23 -21.63 -14.77
C LEU A 32 1.93 -20.56 -15.62
N LYS A 33 1.65 -19.27 -15.38
CA LYS A 33 2.09 -18.16 -16.26
C LYS A 33 3.24 -17.34 -15.67
N GLY A 34 3.44 -17.39 -14.37
CA GLY A 34 4.36 -16.54 -13.61
C GLY A 34 3.86 -15.11 -13.33
N PHE A 35 2.61 -14.77 -13.71
CA PHE A 35 2.01 -13.46 -13.47
C PHE A 35 0.47 -13.52 -13.45
N LEU A 36 -0.15 -12.51 -12.84
CA LEU A 36 -1.60 -12.28 -12.85
C LEU A 36 -1.89 -10.82 -13.21
N VAL A 37 -2.93 -10.58 -13.99
CA VAL A 37 -3.42 -9.23 -14.29
C VAL A 37 -4.68 -8.99 -13.46
N ILE A 38 -4.59 -8.05 -12.52
CA ILE A 38 -5.73 -7.62 -11.71
C ILE A 38 -6.14 -6.23 -12.22
N PRO A 39 -7.34 -6.07 -12.79
CA PRO A 39 -7.82 -4.77 -13.23
C PRO A 39 -8.26 -3.93 -12.03
N ASN A 40 -8.18 -2.59 -12.18
CA ASN A 40 -8.73 -1.63 -11.21
C ASN A 40 -8.23 -1.81 -9.77
N VAL A 41 -6.95 -2.18 -9.60
CA VAL A 41 -6.31 -2.31 -8.27
C VAL A 41 -6.30 -0.97 -7.52
N LEU A 42 -6.15 0.13 -8.27
CA LEU A 42 -6.24 1.48 -7.75
C LEU A 42 -7.50 2.15 -8.28
N SER A 43 -8.13 2.97 -7.45
CA SER A 43 -9.15 3.91 -7.90
C SER A 43 -8.55 5.00 -8.79
N ASP A 44 -9.40 5.75 -9.49
CA ASP A 44 -8.96 6.85 -10.35
C ASP A 44 -8.20 7.93 -9.55
N GLU A 45 -8.68 8.24 -8.34
CA GLU A 45 -8.06 9.24 -7.44
C GLU A 45 -6.69 8.77 -6.92
N GLU A 46 -6.58 7.51 -6.49
CA GLU A 46 -5.30 6.93 -6.06
C GLU A 46 -4.31 6.89 -7.21
N THR A 47 -4.78 6.54 -8.41
CA THR A 47 -3.93 6.50 -9.60
C THR A 47 -3.40 7.88 -9.95
N GLU A 48 -4.24 8.92 -9.88
CA GLU A 48 -3.81 10.29 -10.15
C GLU A 48 -2.81 10.79 -9.10
N THR A 49 -3.07 10.50 -7.83
CA THR A 49 -2.16 10.85 -6.73
C THR A 49 -0.77 10.26 -6.94
N VAL A 50 -0.69 8.98 -7.35
CA VAL A 50 0.60 8.32 -7.64
C VAL A 50 1.28 8.96 -8.85
N ARG A 51 0.53 9.29 -9.91
CA ARG A 51 1.10 9.96 -11.10
C ARG A 51 1.69 11.31 -10.75
N ASP A 52 0.95 12.13 -10.01
CA ASP A 52 1.39 13.46 -9.58
C ASP A 52 2.67 13.36 -8.74
N HIS A 53 2.72 12.40 -7.82
CA HIS A 53 3.91 12.17 -6.99
C HIS A 53 5.14 11.80 -7.84
N ILE A 54 4.99 10.89 -8.81
CA ILE A 54 6.07 10.52 -9.74
C ILE A 54 6.51 11.73 -10.58
N ASP A 55 5.57 12.56 -11.00
CA ASP A 55 5.88 13.73 -11.81
C ASP A 55 6.64 14.80 -11.01
N ILE A 56 6.32 14.98 -9.72
CA ILE A 56 7.08 15.82 -8.79
C ILE A 56 8.48 15.24 -8.56
N LEU A 57 8.60 13.94 -8.30
CA LEU A 57 9.91 13.27 -8.14
C LEU A 57 10.81 13.48 -9.36
N ARG A 58 10.25 13.40 -10.57
CA ARG A 58 11.01 13.59 -11.81
C ARG A 58 11.44 15.04 -12.05
N LYS A 59 10.57 16.01 -11.77
CA LYS A 59 10.77 17.41 -12.17
C LYS A 59 11.42 18.25 -11.07
N SER A 60 11.06 17.98 -9.81
CA SER A 60 11.41 18.81 -8.65
C SER A 60 11.60 17.93 -7.40
N PRO A 61 12.56 16.99 -7.39
CA PRO A 61 12.75 16.09 -6.25
C PRO A 61 13.05 16.84 -4.95
N GLU A 62 13.76 17.98 -5.01
CA GLU A 62 14.07 18.83 -3.84
C GLU A 62 12.85 19.52 -3.22
N SER A 63 11.70 19.51 -3.89
CA SER A 63 10.44 20.03 -3.34
C SER A 63 9.75 19.05 -2.38
N LEU A 64 10.22 17.80 -2.33
CA LEU A 64 9.70 16.75 -1.47
C LEU A 64 10.53 16.66 -0.19
N SER A 65 9.88 16.36 0.94
CA SER A 65 10.58 16.09 2.20
C SER A 65 11.48 14.85 2.07
N GLU A 66 12.51 14.70 2.91
CA GLU A 66 13.42 13.53 2.86
C GLU A 66 12.67 12.19 2.85
N HIS A 67 11.60 12.06 3.62
CA HIS A 67 10.78 10.85 3.69
C HIS A 67 9.95 10.56 2.43
N GLN A 68 9.78 11.56 1.56
CA GLN A 68 9.03 11.45 0.30
C GLN A 68 9.95 11.38 -0.92
N ARG A 69 11.28 11.45 -0.73
CA ARG A 69 12.30 11.40 -1.80
C ARG A 69 12.85 10.00 -2.06
N ALA A 70 12.56 9.02 -1.19
CA ALA A 70 13.06 7.66 -1.34
C ALA A 70 12.05 6.77 -2.08
N PRO A 71 12.49 5.94 -3.05
CA PRO A 71 11.67 4.95 -3.72
C PRO A 71 11.31 3.75 -2.83
#